data_AF-A0A2T2QZU4-F1
#
_entry.id   AF-A0A2T2QZU4-F1
#
_cell.length_a   1.000
_cell.length_b   1.000
_cell.length_c   1.000
_cell.angle_alpha   90.00
_cell.angle_beta   90.00
_cell.angle_gamma   90.00
#
_symmetry.space_group_name_H-M   'P 1'
#
loop_
_entity.id
_entity.type
_entity.pdbx_description
1 polymer ?
#
loop_
_entity_poly.entity_id
_entity_poly.type
_entity_poly.pdbx_seq_one_letter_code
_entity_poly.pdbx_strand_id
1 'polypeptide(L)'
;MELDERKKNLLELVVENHVKNSEPVGSTFLVEAEDLDVSGATVRNDMQELEESGLISQPHTSAGRVPTEEGYRFYVENMMKPQEPSSDKKEELQGFFNSNDIQKESLKETARMAAEDISAAVIVAFDQNNVYYTGLSKLFSQPEFQDYDYTLHVSQIFDHCEEQIPTIEKILEGELDVLIGSENPLGGNCSLVASRIDKRVIFMVLGPVRMNYSKAVGFNDYLLSLTK
;
A
#
# COMPACT_ATOMS: atom_id res chain seq x y z
N MET A 1 -8.71 -9.35 19.79
CA MET A 1 -9.28 -8.22 20.55
C MET A 1 -10.38 -7.63 19.68
N GLU A 2 -11.62 -7.55 20.15
CA GLU A 2 -12.70 -6.99 19.33
C GLU A 2 -12.73 -5.48 19.57
N LEU A 3 -12.28 -4.70 18.58
CA LEU A 3 -12.41 -3.24 18.61
C LEU A 3 -13.89 -2.89 18.46
N ASP A 4 -14.37 -1.99 19.31
CA ASP A 4 -15.70 -1.41 19.10
C ASP A 4 -15.71 -0.53 17.84
N GLU A 5 -16.90 -0.31 17.28
CA GLU A 5 -17.07 0.43 16.03
C GLU A 5 -16.51 1.86 16.09
N ARG A 6 -16.52 2.50 17.27
CA ARG A 6 -15.97 3.85 17.42
C ARG A 6 -14.46 3.85 17.27
N LYS A 7 -13.76 2.92 17.92
CA LYS A 7 -12.32 2.77 17.81
C LYS A 7 -11.90 2.32 16.42
N LYS A 8 -12.72 1.49 15.75
CA LYS A 8 -12.49 1.14 14.34
C LYS A 8 -12.52 2.39 13.46
N ASN A 9 -13.59 3.19 13.55
CA ASN A 9 -13.69 4.45 12.81
C ASN A 9 -12.53 5.40 13.15
N LEU A 10 -12.12 5.47 14.41
CA LEU A 10 -11.00 6.32 14.81
C LEU A 10 -9.67 5.85 14.21
N LEU A 11 -9.41 4.54 14.20
CA LEU A 11 -8.23 3.97 13.54
C LEU A 11 -8.25 4.22 12.03
N GLU A 12 -9.39 4.01 11.38
CA GLU A 12 -9.59 4.31 9.95
C GLU A 12 -9.20 5.76 9.64
N LEU A 13 -9.74 6.72 10.41
CA LEU A 13 -9.42 8.14 10.24
C LEU A 13 -7.94 8.45 10.43
N VAL A 14 -7.27 7.83 11.42
CA VAL A 14 -5.83 8.00 11.63
C VAL A 14 -5.05 7.45 10.43
N VAL A 15 -5.41 6.26 9.94
CA VAL A 15 -4.76 5.63 8.79
C VAL A 15 -4.94 6.48 7.52
N GLU A 16 -6.17 6.86 7.19
CA GLU A 16 -6.47 7.63 5.98
C GLU A 16 -5.80 9.00 5.98
N ASN A 17 -5.78 9.69 7.12
CA ASN A 17 -5.07 10.96 7.23
C ASN A 17 -3.56 10.79 7.15
N HIS A 18 -3.00 9.72 7.73
CA HIS A 18 -1.57 9.47 7.61
C HIS A 18 -1.16 9.11 6.17
N VAL A 19 -1.96 8.29 5.46
CA VAL A 19 -1.78 7.98 4.03
C VAL A 19 -1.79 9.28 3.20
N LYS A 20 -2.75 10.16 3.46
CA LYS A 20 -2.96 11.40 2.69
C LYS A 20 -1.92 12.48 2.96
N ASN A 21 -1.60 12.73 4.23
CA ASN A 21 -0.84 13.91 4.65
C ASN A 21 0.60 13.60 5.06
N SER A 22 0.94 12.33 5.37
CA SER A 22 2.27 11.93 5.85
C SER A 22 2.67 12.59 7.18
N GLU A 23 1.69 13.03 7.97
CA GLU A 23 1.88 13.74 9.23
C GLU A 23 1.23 12.98 10.38
N PRO A 24 1.85 12.97 11.59
CA PRO A 24 1.22 12.41 12.78
C PRO A 24 -0.14 13.06 13.08
N VAL A 25 -1.15 12.24 13.35
CA VAL A 25 -2.53 12.68 13.52
C VAL A 25 -2.81 13.00 14.99
N GLY A 26 -3.21 14.24 15.27
CA GLY A 26 -3.57 14.70 16.61
C GLY A 26 -5.06 14.53 16.92
N SER A 27 -5.40 14.33 18.19
CA SER A 27 -6.80 14.20 18.63
C SER A 27 -7.64 15.43 18.32
N THR A 28 -7.06 16.64 18.37
CA THR A 28 -7.77 17.89 18.07
C THR A 28 -8.17 17.94 16.59
N PHE A 29 -7.26 17.53 15.71
CA PHE A 29 -7.52 17.46 14.28
C PHE A 29 -8.69 16.51 13.97
N LEU A 30 -8.72 15.33 14.63
CA LEU A 30 -9.80 14.36 14.43
C LEU A 30 -11.19 14.86 14.88
N VAL A 31 -11.25 15.64 15.96
CA VAL A 31 -12.50 16.24 16.43
C VAL A 31 -13.01 17.31 15.46
N GLU A 32 -12.10 18.12 14.90
CA GLU A 32 -12.45 19.23 14.01
C GLU A 32 -12.73 18.80 12.57
N ALA A 33 -12.02 17.79 12.06
CA ALA A 33 -12.08 17.38 10.66
C ALA A 33 -13.30 16.49 10.33
N GLU A 34 -13.79 15.71 11.30
CA GLU A 34 -14.70 14.59 11.03
C GLU A 34 -16.03 14.66 11.79
N ASP A 35 -16.35 15.81 12.39
CA ASP A 35 -17.60 16.07 13.14
C ASP A 35 -17.96 14.92 14.11
N LEU A 36 -16.94 14.41 14.81
CA LEU A 36 -17.13 13.33 15.76
C LEU A 36 -18.03 13.81 16.90
N ASP A 37 -19.13 13.09 17.14
CA ASP A 37 -20.17 13.38 18.14
C ASP A 37 -19.68 13.18 19.61
N VAL A 38 -18.38 13.33 19.87
CA VAL A 38 -17.72 13.07 21.16
C VAL A 38 -16.72 14.16 21.53
N SER A 39 -16.45 14.28 22.83
CA SER A 39 -15.48 15.27 23.33
C SER A 39 -14.04 14.92 22.96
N GLY A 40 -13.17 15.93 22.84
CA GLY A 40 -11.73 15.71 22.66
C GLY A 40 -11.04 14.99 23.83
N ALA A 41 -11.65 14.89 25.01
CA ALA A 41 -11.16 14.01 26.07
C ALA A 41 -11.44 12.53 25.76
N THR A 42 -12.62 12.22 25.22
CA THR A 42 -13.01 10.87 24.79
C THR A 42 -12.10 10.38 23.67
N VAL A 43 -11.86 11.21 22.65
CA VAL A 43 -10.95 10.86 21.52
C VAL A 43 -9.54 10.56 22.03
N ARG A 44 -9.01 11.36 22.96
CA ARG A 44 -7.69 11.11 23.56
C ARG A 44 -7.60 9.77 24.28
N ASN A 45 -8.64 9.41 25.04
CA ASN A 45 -8.69 8.12 25.72
C ASN A 45 -8.76 6.95 24.72
N ASP A 46 -9.61 7.05 23.70
CA ASP A 46 -9.71 6.02 22.67
C ASP A 46 -8.38 5.86 21.89
N MET A 47 -7.70 6.97 21.57
CA MET A 47 -6.37 6.92 20.95
C MET A 47 -5.33 6.28 21.87
N GLN A 48 -5.40 6.51 23.18
CA GLN A 48 -4.52 5.83 24.14
C GLN A 48 -4.77 4.32 24.14
N GLU A 49 -6.03 3.87 24.10
CA GLU A 49 -6.37 2.44 24.03
C GLU A 49 -5.92 1.80 22.70
N LEU A 50 -6.00 2.54 21.58
CA LEU A 50 -5.44 2.09 20.30
C LEU A 50 -3.91 1.99 20.34
N GLU A 51 -3.23 2.87 21.08
CA GLU A 51 -1.78 2.81 21.27
C GLU A 51 -1.38 1.64 22.18
N GLU A 52 -2.10 1.42 23.28
CA GLU A 52 -1.88 0.29 24.18
C GLU A 52 -2.15 -1.06 23.51
N SER A 53 -3.04 -1.10 22.51
CA SER A 53 -3.26 -2.30 21.67
C SER A 53 -2.24 -2.45 20.53
N GLY A 54 -1.33 -1.48 20.35
CA GLY A 54 -0.24 -1.54 19.38
C GLY A 54 -0.62 -1.17 17.95
N LEU A 55 -1.83 -0.64 17.71
CA LEU A 55 -2.33 -0.29 16.37
C LEU A 55 -1.85 1.09 15.92
N ILE A 56 -1.62 1.99 16.86
CA ILE A 56 -1.02 3.30 16.60
C ILE A 56 0.13 3.54 17.57
N SER A 57 1.02 4.47 17.25
CA SER A 57 2.16 4.79 18.09
C SER A 57 2.45 6.28 18.06
N GLN A 58 3.15 6.77 19.10
CA GLN A 58 3.67 8.12 19.15
C GLN A 58 5.15 8.14 18.72
N PRO A 59 5.51 8.72 17.57
CA PRO A 59 6.90 8.75 17.12
C PRO A 59 7.78 9.65 18.00
N HIS A 60 7.22 10.75 18.52
CA HIS A 60 7.87 11.68 19.45
C HIS A 60 6.87 12.19 20.49
N THR A 61 7.34 12.52 21.70
CA THR A 61 6.51 12.89 22.86
C THR A 61 5.54 14.05 22.65
N SER A 62 5.80 14.93 21.67
CA SER A 62 4.93 16.06 21.29
C SER A 62 4.20 15.87 19.95
N ALA A 63 4.46 14.79 19.23
CA ALA A 63 3.81 14.48 17.95
C ALA A 63 2.44 13.82 18.19
N GLY A 64 1.59 13.85 17.17
CA GLY A 64 0.36 13.06 17.10
C GLY A 64 0.64 11.55 17.10
N ARG A 65 -0.33 10.74 16.64
CA ARG A 65 -0.14 9.30 16.46
C ARG A 65 0.00 8.95 14.99
N VAL A 66 0.76 7.90 14.71
CA VAL A 66 0.88 7.27 13.39
C VAL A 66 0.45 5.81 13.49
N PRO A 67 -0.14 5.22 12.44
CA PRO A 67 -0.40 3.79 12.41
C PRO A 67 0.90 2.99 12.51
N THR A 68 0.86 1.87 13.23
CA THR A 68 1.92 0.86 13.18
C THR A 68 1.71 -0.07 11.98
N GLU A 69 2.65 -0.98 11.73
CA GLU A 69 2.44 -2.06 10.74
C GLU A 69 1.17 -2.87 11.06
N GLU A 70 0.94 -3.19 12.33
CA GLU A 70 -0.28 -3.87 12.79
C GLU A 70 -1.54 -3.02 12.59
N GLY A 71 -1.45 -1.70 12.78
CA GLY A 71 -2.54 -0.78 12.47
C GLY A 71 -2.93 -0.78 10.99
N TYR A 72 -1.93 -0.75 10.10
CA TYR A 72 -2.14 -0.88 8.66
C TYR A 72 -2.71 -2.24 8.28
N ARG A 73 -2.18 -3.32 8.86
CA ARG A 73 -2.67 -4.69 8.67
C ARG A 73 -4.14 -4.79 9.03
N PHE A 74 -4.51 -4.32 10.23
CA PHE A 74 -5.90 -4.34 10.70
C PHE A 74 -6.80 -3.52 9.77
N TYR A 75 -6.37 -2.34 9.33
CA TYR A 75 -7.12 -1.50 8.39
C TYR A 75 -7.36 -2.22 7.04
N VAL A 76 -6.30 -2.79 6.44
CA VAL A 76 -6.37 -3.49 5.15
C VAL A 76 -7.33 -4.68 5.22
N GLU A 77 -7.32 -5.43 6.32
CA GLU A 77 -8.12 -6.65 6.45
C GLU A 77 -9.59 -6.40 6.84
N ASN A 78 -9.87 -5.32 7.58
CA ASN A 78 -11.17 -5.17 8.24
C ASN A 78 -11.98 -3.93 7.84
N MET A 79 -11.35 -2.92 7.23
CA MET A 79 -11.97 -1.61 7.00
C MET A 79 -11.85 -1.12 5.55
N MET A 80 -10.66 -1.31 4.97
CA MET A 80 -10.31 -0.80 3.67
C MET A 80 -11.25 -1.34 2.58
N LYS A 81 -11.70 -0.43 1.70
CA LYS A 81 -12.47 -0.77 0.51
C LYS A 81 -11.59 -0.58 -0.73
N PRO A 82 -11.42 -1.59 -1.59
CA PRO A 82 -10.63 -1.46 -2.80
C PRO A 82 -11.18 -0.35 -3.71
N GLN A 83 -10.30 0.53 -4.17
CA GLN A 83 -10.61 1.56 -5.15
C GLN A 83 -10.10 1.11 -6.53
N GLU A 84 -11.03 0.69 -7.38
CA GLU A 84 -10.71 0.32 -8.77
C GLU A 84 -10.25 1.54 -9.60
N PRO A 85 -9.54 1.31 -10.72
CA PRO A 85 -9.16 2.36 -11.65
C PRO A 85 -10.38 3.13 -12.19
N SER A 86 -10.17 4.37 -12.63
CA SER A 86 -11.23 5.16 -13.28
C SER A 86 -11.74 4.48 -14.55
N SER A 87 -12.97 4.79 -14.97
CA SER A 87 -13.59 4.18 -16.17
C SER A 87 -12.73 4.29 -17.43
N ASP A 88 -12.11 5.46 -17.65
CA ASP A 88 -11.23 5.67 -18.81
C ASP A 88 -10.00 4.74 -18.79
N LYS A 89 -9.41 4.54 -17.60
CA LYS A 89 -8.28 3.61 -17.42
C LYS A 89 -8.70 2.17 -17.57
N LYS A 90 -9.90 1.82 -17.11
CA LYS A 90 -10.47 0.48 -17.28
C LYS A 90 -10.63 0.11 -18.76
N GLU A 91 -11.14 1.03 -19.58
CA GLU A 91 -11.27 0.82 -21.03
C GLU A 91 -9.90 0.61 -21.69
N GLU A 92 -8.90 1.41 -21.32
CA GLU A 92 -7.54 1.27 -21.83
C GLU A 92 -6.90 -0.07 -21.40
N LEU A 93 -7.06 -0.45 -20.14
CA LEU A 93 -6.60 -1.73 -19.61
C LEU A 93 -7.27 -2.90 -20.34
N GLN A 94 -8.58 -2.89 -20.54
CA GLN A 94 -9.26 -3.93 -21.33
C GLN A 94 -8.64 -4.07 -22.73
N GLY A 95 -8.29 -2.95 -23.37
CA GLY A 95 -7.55 -2.91 -24.63
C GLY A 95 -6.27 -3.75 -24.63
N PHE A 96 -5.50 -3.70 -23.54
CA PHE A 96 -4.23 -4.41 -23.38
C PHE A 96 -4.37 -5.93 -23.19
N PHE A 97 -5.53 -6.39 -22.70
CA PHE A 97 -5.81 -7.80 -22.36
C PHE A 97 -6.76 -8.50 -23.35
N ASN A 98 -7.17 -7.84 -24.44
CA ASN A 98 -8.10 -8.40 -25.45
C ASN A 98 -7.53 -9.53 -26.33
N SER A 99 -6.23 -9.85 -26.25
CA SER A 99 -5.60 -10.95 -27.00
C SER A 99 -5.44 -12.22 -26.16
N ASN A 100 -5.53 -13.40 -26.79
CA ASN A 100 -5.38 -14.70 -26.12
C ASN A 100 -4.05 -14.88 -25.36
N ASP A 101 -3.01 -14.11 -25.68
CA ASP A 101 -1.75 -14.06 -24.95
C ASP A 101 -1.52 -12.65 -24.38
N ILE A 102 -1.18 -12.60 -23.10
CA ILE A 102 -0.75 -11.37 -22.43
C ILE A 102 0.68 -11.05 -22.89
N GLN A 103 0.82 -9.98 -23.67
CA GLN A 103 2.12 -9.57 -24.18
C GLN A 103 2.92 -8.83 -23.11
N LYS A 104 4.25 -9.03 -23.09
CA LYS A 104 5.13 -8.31 -22.16
C LYS A 104 4.99 -6.80 -22.26
N GLU A 105 4.76 -6.28 -23.47
CA GLU A 105 4.61 -4.83 -23.67
C GLU A 105 3.31 -4.30 -23.07
N SER A 106 2.19 -5.01 -23.23
CA SER A 106 0.92 -4.70 -22.57
C SER A 106 1.09 -4.57 -21.05
N LEU A 107 1.80 -5.51 -20.42
CA LEU A 107 2.07 -5.47 -18.98
C LEU A 107 2.96 -4.30 -18.56
N LYS A 108 3.92 -3.88 -19.40
CA LYS A 108 4.74 -2.68 -19.13
C LYS A 108 3.90 -1.41 -19.19
N GLU A 109 2.98 -1.29 -20.15
CA GLU A 109 2.06 -0.15 -20.23
C GLU A 109 1.09 -0.14 -19.05
N THR A 110 0.51 -1.29 -18.69
CA THR A 110 -0.28 -1.45 -17.46
C THR A 110 0.50 -1.00 -16.22
N ALA A 111 1.77 -1.38 -16.10
CA ALA A 111 2.61 -0.98 -14.99
C ALA A 111 2.88 0.53 -14.95
N ARG A 112 3.08 1.18 -16.09
CA ARG A 112 3.24 2.65 -16.15
C ARG A 112 1.95 3.36 -15.74
N MET A 113 0.80 2.87 -16.22
CA MET A 113 -0.50 3.41 -15.84
C MET A 113 -0.77 3.26 -14.34
N ALA A 114 -0.49 2.09 -13.78
CA ALA A 114 -0.63 1.81 -12.34
C ALA A 114 0.26 2.71 -11.50
N ALA A 115 1.53 2.89 -11.89
CA ALA A 115 2.45 3.78 -11.20
C ALA A 115 1.92 5.23 -11.13
N GLU A 116 1.32 5.72 -12.22
CA GLU A 116 0.70 7.04 -12.26
C GLU A 116 -0.59 7.12 -11.43
N ASP A 117 -1.48 6.12 -11.54
CA ASP A 117 -2.78 6.12 -10.85
C ASP A 117 -2.66 6.00 -9.33
N ILE A 118 -1.76 5.11 -8.89
CA ILE A 118 -1.54 4.79 -7.49
C ILE A 118 -0.52 5.77 -6.87
N SER A 119 0.34 6.39 -7.70
CA SER A 119 1.50 7.19 -7.26
C SER A 119 2.53 6.38 -6.48
N ALA A 120 2.87 5.21 -7.00
CA ALA A 120 3.79 4.23 -6.41
C ALA A 120 4.76 3.66 -7.46
N ALA A 121 5.78 2.93 -7.00
CA ALA A 121 6.59 2.10 -7.90
C ALA A 121 5.83 0.83 -8.25
N VAL A 122 6.05 0.32 -9.45
CA VAL A 122 5.45 -0.94 -9.92
C VAL A 122 6.57 -1.83 -10.44
N ILE A 123 6.54 -3.10 -10.04
CA ILE A 123 7.47 -4.15 -10.44
C ILE A 123 6.65 -5.27 -11.10
N VAL A 124 7.08 -5.71 -12.27
CA VAL A 124 6.50 -6.84 -13.00
C VAL A 124 7.58 -7.89 -13.14
N ALA A 125 7.41 -9.03 -12.48
CA ALA A 125 8.24 -10.20 -12.70
C ALA A 125 7.56 -11.06 -13.77
N PHE A 126 8.17 -11.20 -14.95
CA PHE A 126 7.67 -12.08 -16.02
C PHE A 126 8.11 -13.53 -15.81
N ASP A 127 9.27 -13.68 -15.18
CA ASP A 127 9.89 -14.92 -14.73
C ASP A 127 11.01 -14.56 -13.72
N GLN A 128 11.71 -15.58 -13.20
CA GLN A 128 12.74 -15.41 -12.16
C GLN A 128 13.95 -14.56 -12.58
N ASN A 129 14.16 -14.30 -13.87
CA ASN A 129 15.31 -13.52 -14.38
C ASN A 129 14.87 -12.37 -15.30
N ASN A 130 13.60 -12.00 -15.26
CA ASN A 130 13.07 -10.96 -16.13
C ASN A 130 12.09 -10.10 -15.35
N VAL A 131 12.66 -9.05 -14.75
CA VAL A 131 11.90 -8.05 -14.01
C VAL A 131 11.88 -6.75 -14.79
N TYR A 132 10.74 -6.08 -14.76
CA TYR A 132 10.57 -4.72 -15.22
C TYR A 132 10.06 -3.87 -14.07
N TYR A 133 10.58 -2.67 -13.90
CA TYR A 133 10.05 -1.73 -12.91
C TYR A 133 9.87 -0.33 -13.51
N THR A 134 8.92 0.41 -12.97
CA THR A 134 8.61 1.80 -13.33
C THR A 134 8.06 2.55 -12.11
N GLY A 135 7.85 3.86 -12.22
CA GLY A 135 7.29 4.66 -11.12
C GLY A 135 8.28 5.04 -10.03
N LEU A 136 9.60 4.86 -10.24
CA LEU A 136 10.63 5.26 -9.27
C LEU A 136 10.53 6.73 -8.88
N SER A 137 10.27 7.62 -9.84
CA SER A 137 10.06 9.04 -9.55
C SER A 137 8.85 9.29 -8.65
N LYS A 138 7.80 8.46 -8.74
CA LYS A 138 6.63 8.54 -7.86
C LYS A 138 6.98 8.09 -6.46
N LEU A 139 7.66 6.95 -6.34
CA LEU A 139 8.15 6.43 -5.06
C LEU A 139 9.05 7.45 -4.37
N PHE A 140 10.13 7.88 -5.02
CA PHE A 140 11.11 8.82 -4.44
C PHE A 140 10.59 10.25 -4.29
N SER A 141 9.41 10.59 -4.84
CA SER A 141 8.76 11.88 -4.56
C SER A 141 7.97 11.91 -3.24
N GLN A 142 7.76 10.75 -2.61
CA GLN A 142 7.03 10.66 -1.35
C GLN A 142 7.85 11.29 -0.19
N PRO A 143 7.19 11.91 0.80
CA PRO A 143 7.84 12.56 1.95
C PRO A 143 8.93 11.77 2.69
N GLU A 144 8.82 10.45 2.80
CA GLU A 144 9.82 9.59 3.47
C GLU A 144 11.19 9.66 2.80
N PHE A 145 11.22 9.93 1.50
CA PHE A 145 12.44 9.97 0.69
C PHE A 145 13.12 11.35 0.70
N GLN A 146 12.68 12.27 1.57
CA GLN A 146 13.47 13.44 1.93
C GLN A 146 14.62 13.07 2.89
N ASP A 147 14.52 11.91 3.56
CA ASP A 147 15.63 11.33 4.32
C ASP A 147 16.58 10.58 3.37
N TYR A 148 17.85 10.98 3.39
CA TYR A 148 18.88 10.44 2.50
C TYR A 148 19.18 8.96 2.80
N ASP A 149 19.26 8.58 4.07
CA ASP A 149 19.59 7.21 4.48
C ASP A 149 18.43 6.28 4.14
N TYR A 150 17.19 6.73 4.38
CA TYR A 150 15.99 6.01 3.94
C TYR A 150 15.97 5.81 2.43
N THR A 151 16.27 6.87 1.66
CA THR A 151 16.30 6.82 0.19
C THR A 151 17.36 5.86 -0.32
N LEU A 152 18.57 5.91 0.24
CA LEU A 152 19.66 5.02 -0.13
C LEU A 152 19.30 3.56 0.14
N HIS A 153 18.75 3.25 1.32
CA HIS A 153 18.31 1.89 1.65
C HIS A 153 17.24 1.37 0.70
N VAL A 154 16.20 2.15 0.41
CA VAL A 154 15.13 1.71 -0.50
C VAL A 154 15.62 1.61 -1.95
N SER A 155 16.58 2.43 -2.38
CA SER A 155 17.13 2.35 -3.74
C SER A 155 17.79 0.99 -4.04
N GLN A 156 18.37 0.34 -3.03
CA GLN A 156 19.00 -0.97 -3.15
C GLN A 156 18.01 -2.09 -3.48
N ILE A 157 16.71 -1.89 -3.22
CA ILE A 157 15.67 -2.84 -3.63
C ILE A 157 15.75 -3.09 -5.14
N PHE A 158 15.98 -2.05 -5.94
CA PHE A 158 15.95 -2.17 -7.39
C PHE A 158 17.22 -2.80 -7.96
N ASP A 159 18.34 -2.71 -7.24
CA ASP A 159 19.58 -3.40 -7.61
C ASP A 159 19.48 -4.92 -7.42
N HIS A 160 18.61 -5.38 -6.49
CA HIS A 160 18.52 -6.78 -6.08
C HIS A 160 17.11 -7.40 -6.20
N CYS A 161 16.15 -6.72 -6.82
CA CYS A 161 14.75 -7.17 -6.85
C CYS A 161 14.59 -8.53 -7.55
N GLU A 162 15.38 -8.82 -8.58
CA GLU A 162 15.37 -10.10 -9.29
C GLU A 162 15.71 -11.28 -8.36
N GLU A 163 16.65 -11.09 -7.43
CA GLU A 163 17.11 -12.13 -6.49
C GLU A 163 16.01 -12.53 -5.49
N GLN A 164 15.05 -11.64 -5.23
CA GLN A 164 13.98 -11.86 -4.26
C GLN A 164 12.71 -12.47 -4.89
N ILE A 165 12.60 -12.54 -6.22
CA ILE A 165 11.42 -13.11 -6.91
C ILE A 165 11.12 -14.54 -6.45
N PRO A 166 12.09 -15.47 -6.31
CA PRO A 166 11.81 -16.82 -5.84
C PRO A 166 11.31 -16.88 -4.38
N THR A 167 11.66 -15.90 -3.56
CA THR A 167 11.15 -15.77 -2.18
C THR A 167 9.72 -15.27 -2.19
N ILE A 168 9.44 -14.23 -2.99
CA ILE A 168 8.08 -13.70 -3.18
C ILE A 168 7.16 -14.80 -3.70
N GLU A 169 7.55 -15.53 -4.75
CA GLU A 169 6.76 -16.65 -5.32
C GLU A 169 6.30 -17.68 -4.28
N LYS A 170 7.12 -17.94 -3.25
CA LYS A 170 6.83 -18.90 -2.17
C LYS A 170 5.92 -18.34 -1.08
N ILE A 171 5.98 -17.03 -0.84
CA ILE A 171 5.20 -16.36 0.20
C ILE A 171 3.80 -16.03 -0.31
N LEU A 172 3.64 -15.77 -1.62
CA LEU A 172 2.32 -15.50 -2.21
C LEU A 172 1.43 -16.75 -2.18
N GLU A 173 0.49 -16.77 -1.23
CA GLU A 173 -0.48 -17.83 -1.01
C GLU A 173 -1.73 -17.65 -1.89
N GLY A 174 -2.11 -16.40 -2.18
CA GLY A 174 -3.33 -16.03 -2.90
C GLY A 174 -3.14 -15.65 -4.37
N GLU A 175 -4.24 -15.18 -4.98
CA GLU A 175 -4.18 -14.43 -6.24
C GLU A 175 -3.68 -13.00 -6.01
N LEU A 176 -3.98 -12.43 -4.84
CA LEU A 176 -3.52 -11.13 -4.36
C LEU A 176 -3.11 -11.25 -2.88
N ASP A 177 -1.90 -10.77 -2.56
CA ASP A 177 -1.40 -10.69 -1.20
C ASP A 177 -0.86 -9.28 -0.91
N VAL A 178 -1.03 -8.83 0.33
CA VAL A 178 -0.53 -7.55 0.83
C VAL A 178 0.50 -7.83 1.92
N LEU A 179 1.75 -7.44 1.69
CA LEU A 179 2.87 -7.59 2.63
C LEU A 179 3.25 -6.21 3.17
N ILE A 180 3.13 -6.00 4.48
CA ILE A 180 3.28 -4.67 5.10
C ILE A 180 4.60 -4.60 5.86
N GLY A 181 5.39 -3.57 5.56
CA GLY A 181 6.63 -3.27 6.28
C GLY A 181 7.52 -4.51 6.43
N SER A 182 7.76 -4.94 7.67
CA SER A 182 8.64 -6.08 7.99
C SER A 182 8.30 -7.41 7.30
N GLU A 183 7.08 -7.60 6.81
CA GLU A 183 6.67 -8.78 6.04
C GLU A 183 7.17 -8.75 4.58
N ASN A 184 7.53 -7.57 4.06
CA ASN A 184 7.95 -7.40 2.67
C ASN A 184 9.38 -7.93 2.46
N PRO A 185 9.56 -9.00 1.64
CA PRO A 185 10.87 -9.60 1.41
C PRO A 185 11.83 -8.69 0.63
N LEU A 186 11.33 -7.63 -0.03
CA LEU A 186 12.17 -6.64 -0.68
C LEU A 186 12.80 -5.66 0.32
N GLY A 187 12.21 -5.47 1.49
CA GLY A 187 12.75 -4.60 2.54
C GLY A 187 11.67 -3.97 3.42
N GLY A 188 11.93 -3.97 4.74
CA GLY A 188 10.96 -3.56 5.77
C GLY A 188 10.53 -2.09 5.75
N ASN A 189 11.23 -1.23 4.98
CA ASN A 189 10.86 0.17 4.82
C ASN A 189 9.68 0.39 3.87
N CYS A 190 9.31 -0.63 3.09
CA CYS A 190 8.27 -0.57 2.08
C CYS A 190 7.24 -1.67 2.29
N SER A 191 6.04 -1.45 1.75
CA SER A 191 4.99 -2.46 1.61
C SER A 191 4.84 -2.88 0.15
N LEU A 192 4.33 -4.10 -0.05
CA LEU A 192 4.16 -4.73 -1.36
C LEU A 192 2.72 -5.24 -1.51
N VAL A 193 2.00 -4.79 -2.55
CA VAL A 193 0.77 -5.45 -3.01
C VAL A 193 1.10 -6.26 -4.24
N ALA A 194 0.99 -7.58 -4.17
CA ALA A 194 1.40 -8.47 -5.24
C ALA A 194 0.19 -9.26 -5.73
N SER A 195 0.01 -9.34 -7.05
CA SER A 195 -0.98 -10.20 -7.68
C SER A 195 -0.35 -11.12 -8.72
N ARG A 196 -0.78 -12.39 -8.71
CA ARG A 196 -0.35 -13.41 -9.67
C ARG A 196 -1.28 -13.38 -10.88
N ILE A 197 -0.89 -12.59 -11.89
CA ILE A 197 -1.71 -12.31 -13.08
C ILE A 197 -1.76 -13.50 -14.05
N ASP A 198 -0.67 -14.26 -14.12
CA ASP A 198 -0.56 -15.53 -14.84
C ASP A 198 0.41 -16.47 -14.07
N LYS A 199 0.54 -17.73 -14.47
CA LYS A 199 1.35 -18.77 -13.79
C LYS A 199 2.77 -18.35 -13.40
N ARG A 200 3.38 -17.43 -14.15
CA ARG A 200 4.75 -16.93 -13.93
C ARG A 200 4.84 -15.42 -13.79
N VAL A 201 3.72 -14.71 -14.00
CA VAL A 201 3.71 -13.25 -14.03
C VAL A 201 3.17 -12.74 -12.71
N ILE A 202 4.02 -12.01 -11.97
CA ILE A 202 3.63 -11.33 -10.73
C ILE A 202 3.68 -9.83 -11.00
N PHE A 203 2.55 -9.17 -10.75
CA PHE A 203 2.41 -7.73 -10.80
C PHE A 203 2.43 -7.18 -9.38
N MET A 204 3.37 -6.28 -9.08
CA MET A 204 3.63 -5.84 -7.72
C MET A 204 3.65 -4.32 -7.65
N VAL A 205 2.91 -3.76 -6.69
CA VAL A 205 2.95 -2.33 -6.35
C VAL A 205 3.81 -2.20 -5.09
N LEU A 206 4.86 -1.39 -5.18
CA LEU A 206 5.79 -1.10 -4.09
C LEU A 206 5.65 0.36 -3.66
N GLY A 207 5.43 0.58 -2.36
CA GLY A 207 5.32 1.91 -1.76
C GLY A 207 5.89 1.96 -0.36
N PRO A 208 5.99 3.15 0.26
CA PRO A 208 6.27 3.24 1.70
C PRO A 208 5.18 2.53 2.50
N VAL A 209 5.43 2.25 3.78
CA VAL A 209 4.46 1.56 4.66
C VAL A 209 3.10 2.28 4.71
N ARG A 210 3.05 3.61 4.53
CA ARG A 210 1.80 4.39 4.47
C ARG A 210 1.13 4.45 3.09
N MET A 211 1.52 3.63 2.12
CA MET A 211 0.99 3.74 0.76
C MET A 211 -0.55 3.68 0.70
N ASN A 212 -1.14 4.13 -0.41
CA ASN A 212 -2.57 4.04 -0.61
C ASN A 212 -2.99 2.59 -0.96
N TYR A 213 -3.22 1.79 0.08
CA TYR A 213 -3.63 0.39 -0.04
C TYR A 213 -4.93 0.21 -0.81
N SER A 214 -5.91 1.11 -0.63
CA SER A 214 -7.19 1.07 -1.34
C SER A 214 -7.00 1.10 -2.86
N LYS A 215 -6.17 2.03 -3.37
CA LYS A 215 -5.82 2.09 -4.79
C LYS A 215 -4.96 0.92 -5.24
N ALA A 216 -3.96 0.53 -4.46
CA ALA A 216 -3.05 -0.56 -4.85
C ALA A 216 -3.78 -1.90 -4.96
N VAL A 217 -4.60 -2.24 -3.97
CA VAL A 217 -5.44 -3.45 -3.97
C VAL A 217 -6.49 -3.36 -5.08
N GLY A 218 -7.23 -2.24 -5.18
CA GLY A 218 -8.28 -2.10 -6.19
C GLY A 218 -7.78 -2.13 -7.64
N PHE A 219 -6.58 -1.61 -7.91
CA PHE A 219 -5.94 -1.74 -9.21
C PHE A 219 -5.56 -3.20 -9.50
N ASN A 220 -4.91 -3.88 -8.55
CA ASN A 220 -4.49 -5.27 -8.71
C ASN A 220 -5.68 -6.24 -8.82
N ASP A 221 -6.75 -6.04 -8.05
CA ASP A 221 -8.00 -6.80 -8.14
C ASP A 221 -8.66 -6.65 -9.51
N TYR A 222 -8.73 -5.42 -10.01
CA TYR A 222 -9.26 -5.16 -11.34
C TYR A 222 -8.40 -5.84 -12.42
N LEU A 223 -7.07 -5.80 -12.29
CA LEU A 223 -6.16 -6.46 -13.21
C LEU A 223 -6.37 -7.99 -13.23
N LEU A 224 -6.53 -8.63 -12.06
CA LEU A 224 -6.87 -10.05 -11.95
C LEU A 224 -8.21 -10.39 -12.60
N SER A 225 -9.19 -9.48 -12.55
CA SER A 225 -10.49 -9.69 -13.21
C SER A 225 -10.39 -9.75 -14.74
N LEU A 226 -9.33 -9.16 -15.33
CA LEU A 226 -9.08 -9.19 -16.77
C LEU A 226 -8.37 -10.46 -17.24
N THR A 227 -7.84 -11.27 -16.32
CA THR A 227 -7.06 -12.48 -16.67
C THR A 227 -7.75 -13.79 -16.31
N LYS A 228 -8.98 -13.71 -15.78
CA LYS A 228 -9.88 -14.85 -15.55
C LYS A 228 -10.70 -15.15 -16.81
#